data_AF-A0A944DAD1-F1
#
_entry.id   AF-A0A944DAD1-F1
#
_cell.length_a   1.000
_cell.length_b   1.000
_cell.length_c   1.000
_cell.angle_alpha   90.00
_cell.angle_beta   90.00
_cell.angle_gamma   90.00
#
_symmetry.space_group_name_H-M   'P 1'
#
loop_
_entity.id
_entity.type
_entity.pdbx_description
1 polymer ?
#
loop_
_entity_poly.entity_id
_entity_poly.type
_entity_poly.pdbx_seq_one_letter_code
_entity_poly.pdbx_strand_id
1 'polypeptide(L)'
;MLHIFSENIQNILRTLPSSPGIYQFFDNKGEIIYVGKSVNLKSRVNSYFNGKSKLNFAKQKMVGKIADIQYIVVNNETESLILESNLIKKHKPKYNVLLKDDKNHLYIKITKAEFPKIIKTRIGPNAQKKDGEYFGPYLNGNYVNFILTFIKKYFGYGVGEHNFFVSKKSYNLDKYLFNTPIQNPSSNQPSLLSSLPPRGREEDNDSNRSPPPSLSPSPLQRGKK
;
A
#
# COMPACT_ATOMS: atom_id res chain seq x y z
N MET A 1 10.25 20.50 -19.97
CA MET A 1 10.71 19.72 -21.13
C MET A 1 9.48 19.24 -21.90
N LEU A 2 9.16 19.92 -23.01
CA LEU A 2 8.06 19.54 -23.91
C LEU A 2 8.47 18.26 -24.63
N HIS A 3 7.71 17.18 -24.47
CA HIS A 3 7.88 16.00 -25.31
C HIS A 3 7.18 16.27 -26.63
N ILE A 4 7.96 16.39 -27.71
CA ILE A 4 7.43 16.41 -29.07
C ILE A 4 7.11 14.95 -29.41
N PHE A 5 5.82 14.60 -29.39
CA PHE A 5 5.35 13.32 -29.91
C PHE A 5 5.35 13.36 -31.44
N SER A 6 5.51 12.20 -32.08
CA SER A 6 5.46 12.09 -33.54
C SER A 6 4.15 12.70 -34.08
N GLU A 7 4.23 13.30 -35.26
CA GLU A 7 3.07 13.93 -35.92
C GLU A 7 1.90 12.94 -36.07
N ASN A 8 2.22 11.68 -36.37
CA ASN A 8 1.25 10.59 -36.45
C ASN A 8 0.48 10.40 -35.12
N ILE A 9 1.18 10.31 -33.98
CA ILE A 9 0.52 10.16 -32.68
C ILE A 9 -0.37 11.36 -32.38
N GLN A 10 0.08 12.58 -32.65
CA GLN A 10 -0.73 13.77 -32.42
C GLN A 10 -2.01 13.78 -33.27
N ASN A 11 -1.92 13.33 -34.53
CA ASN A 11 -3.09 13.20 -35.39
C ASN A 11 -4.07 12.16 -34.87
N ILE A 12 -3.58 10.97 -34.48
CA ILE A 12 -4.42 9.93 -33.87
C ILE A 12 -5.15 10.48 -32.62
N LEU A 13 -4.44 11.18 -31.73
CA LEU A 13 -5.02 11.74 -30.51
C LEU A 13 -6.16 12.74 -30.76
N ARG A 14 -6.12 13.45 -31.89
CA ARG A 14 -7.17 14.39 -32.32
C ARG A 14 -8.39 13.67 -32.89
N THR A 15 -8.17 12.59 -33.64
CA THR A 15 -9.21 11.84 -34.36
C THR A 15 -9.90 10.75 -33.55
N LEU A 16 -9.43 10.46 -32.33
CA LEU A 16 -10.06 9.45 -31.47
C LEU A 16 -11.55 9.76 -31.20
N PRO A 17 -12.43 8.75 -31.24
CA PRO A 17 -13.85 8.92 -30.97
C PRO A 17 -14.13 9.07 -29.47
N SER A 18 -15.23 9.76 -29.15
CA SER A 18 -15.78 9.86 -27.78
C SER A 18 -16.69 8.68 -27.44
N SER A 19 -16.36 7.49 -27.92
CA SER A 19 -17.18 6.27 -27.79
C SER A 19 -16.51 5.23 -26.89
N PRO A 20 -17.27 4.26 -26.36
CA PRO A 20 -16.70 3.14 -25.63
C PRO A 20 -15.87 2.23 -26.56
N GLY A 21 -14.80 1.65 -26.02
CA GLY A 21 -13.89 0.85 -26.82
C GLY A 21 -12.65 0.39 -26.09
N ILE A 22 -11.82 -0.34 -26.84
CA ILE A 22 -10.49 -0.79 -26.43
C ILE A 22 -9.44 0.07 -27.11
N TYR A 23 -8.40 0.45 -26.38
CA TYR A 23 -7.19 1.05 -26.94
C TYR A 23 -5.99 0.15 -26.70
N GLN A 24 -5.07 0.16 -27.65
CA GLN A 24 -3.86 -0.65 -27.67
C GLN A 24 -2.67 0.27 -27.95
N PHE A 25 -1.62 0.11 -27.16
CA PHE A 25 -0.36 0.82 -27.37
C PHE A 25 0.68 -0.16 -27.87
N PHE A 26 1.43 0.28 -28.87
CA PHE A 26 2.47 -0.51 -29.53
C PHE A 26 3.83 0.15 -29.33
N ASP A 27 4.88 -0.65 -29.26
CA ASP A 27 6.25 -0.16 -29.32
C ASP A 27 6.77 -0.03 -30.76
N ASN A 28 8.03 0.39 -30.89
CA ASN A 28 8.70 0.56 -32.18
C ASN A 28 8.91 -0.74 -32.97
N LYS A 29 8.68 -1.90 -32.36
CA LYS A 29 8.72 -3.20 -33.04
C LYS A 29 7.34 -3.66 -33.50
N GLY A 30 6.30 -2.87 -33.23
CA GLY A 30 4.91 -3.26 -33.51
C GLY A 30 4.35 -4.27 -32.51
N GLU A 31 4.97 -4.44 -31.33
CA GLU A 31 4.44 -5.32 -30.29
C GLU A 31 3.46 -4.58 -29.37
N ILE A 32 2.36 -5.24 -29.00
CA ILE A 32 1.39 -4.69 -28.05
C ILE A 32 2.02 -4.63 -26.67
N ILE A 33 2.24 -3.42 -26.17
CA ILE A 33 2.82 -3.18 -24.84
C ILE A 33 1.77 -2.91 -23.78
N TYR A 34 0.58 -2.43 -24.16
CA TYR A 34 -0.54 -2.18 -23.26
C TYR A 34 -1.90 -2.27 -23.97
N VAL A 35 -2.91 -2.77 -23.28
CA VAL A 35 -4.31 -2.83 -23.68
C VAL A 35 -5.17 -2.27 -22.55
N GLY A 36 -6.17 -1.45 -22.86
CA GLY A 36 -7.15 -1.04 -21.86
C GLY A 36 -8.51 -0.73 -22.44
N LYS A 37 -9.56 -0.84 -21.63
CA LYS A 37 -10.91 -0.38 -21.98
C LYS A 37 -11.19 1.06 -21.57
N SER A 38 -12.12 1.71 -22.25
CA SER A 38 -12.68 3.00 -21.86
C SER A 38 -14.13 3.13 -22.29
N VAL A 39 -14.93 3.88 -21.52
CA VAL A 39 -16.24 4.38 -21.96
C VAL A 39 -16.12 5.56 -22.93
N ASN A 40 -14.97 6.24 -22.94
CA ASN A 40 -14.64 7.33 -23.84
C ASN A 40 -13.16 7.24 -24.23
N LEU A 41 -12.89 6.74 -25.44
CA LEU A 41 -11.54 6.53 -25.95
C LEU A 41 -10.74 7.85 -26.00
N LYS A 42 -11.31 8.92 -26.55
CA LYS A 42 -10.65 10.22 -26.67
C LYS A 42 -10.13 10.75 -25.33
N SER A 43 -10.99 10.84 -24.32
CA SER A 43 -10.61 11.34 -22.99
C SER A 43 -9.56 10.45 -22.33
N ARG A 44 -9.76 9.13 -22.39
CA ARG A 44 -8.87 8.17 -21.72
C ARG A 44 -7.48 8.15 -22.32
N VAL A 45 -7.36 8.07 -23.64
CA VAL A 45 -6.05 8.02 -24.29
C VAL A 45 -5.32 9.35 -24.09
N ASN A 46 -5.99 10.49 -24.29
CA ASN A 46 -5.39 11.81 -24.06
C ASN A 46 -4.87 12.00 -22.63
N SER A 47 -5.49 11.37 -21.62
CA SER A 47 -5.01 11.44 -20.23
C SER A 47 -3.59 10.89 -20.03
N TYR A 48 -3.12 9.99 -20.89
CA TYR A 48 -1.74 9.48 -20.85
C TYR A 48 -0.72 10.49 -21.41
N PHE A 49 -1.16 11.41 -22.27
CA PHE A 49 -0.29 12.38 -22.94
C PHE A 49 -0.37 13.77 -22.29
N ASN A 50 -1.44 14.06 -21.55
CA ASN A 50 -1.66 15.32 -20.84
C ASN A 50 -0.96 15.34 -19.46
N GLY A 51 0.34 15.70 -19.46
CA GLY A 51 1.09 16.10 -18.26
C GLY A 51 1.61 14.94 -17.38
N LYS A 52 2.94 14.75 -17.36
CA LYS A 52 3.60 13.65 -16.65
C LYS A 52 3.35 13.60 -15.13
N SER A 53 3.14 14.75 -14.49
CA SER A 53 2.98 14.86 -13.02
C SER A 53 1.77 14.11 -12.47
N LYS A 54 0.78 13.80 -13.32
CA LYS A 54 -0.43 13.06 -12.94
C LYS A 54 -0.32 11.54 -13.11
N LEU A 55 0.72 11.05 -13.80
CA LEU A 55 0.91 9.63 -14.06
C LEU A 55 1.92 9.01 -13.10
N ASN A 56 1.69 7.77 -12.68
CA ASN A 56 2.69 7.01 -11.93
C ASN A 56 3.92 6.70 -12.81
N PHE A 57 5.04 6.39 -12.17
CA PHE A 57 6.32 6.15 -12.86
C PHE A 57 6.25 5.06 -13.95
N ALA A 58 5.50 3.98 -13.70
CA ALA A 58 5.36 2.88 -14.65
C ALA A 58 4.58 3.31 -15.91
N LYS A 59 3.50 4.09 -15.75
CA LYS A 59 2.76 4.71 -16.88
C LYS A 59 3.61 5.73 -17.62
N GLN A 60 4.39 6.56 -16.93
CA GLN A 60 5.31 7.48 -17.60
C GLN A 60 6.33 6.73 -18.47
N LYS A 61 6.91 5.64 -17.94
CA LYS A 61 7.81 4.76 -18.71
C LYS A 61 7.11 4.10 -19.89
N MET A 62 5.86 3.68 -19.73
CA MET A 62 5.06 3.10 -20.80
C MET A 62 4.84 4.12 -21.92
N VAL A 63 4.38 5.33 -21.57
CA VAL A 63 4.11 6.41 -22.54
C VAL A 63 5.36 6.76 -23.35
N GLY A 64 6.53 6.77 -22.73
CA GLY A 64 7.80 6.98 -23.44
C GLY A 64 8.19 5.89 -24.44
N LYS A 65 7.48 4.74 -24.47
CA LYS A 65 7.72 3.64 -25.42
C LYS A 65 6.65 3.51 -26.49
N ILE A 66 5.59 4.32 -26.43
CA ILE A 66 4.50 4.24 -27.40
C ILE A 66 5.01 4.77 -28.74
N ALA A 67 5.02 3.90 -29.75
CA ALA A 67 5.29 4.25 -31.13
C ALA A 67 4.01 4.35 -31.98
N ASP A 68 2.98 3.57 -31.64
CA ASP A 68 1.69 3.57 -32.33
C ASP A 68 0.51 3.31 -31.37
N ILE A 69 -0.69 3.74 -31.78
CA ILE A 69 -1.93 3.65 -31.02
C ILE A 69 -3.04 3.14 -31.94
N GLN A 70 -3.67 2.02 -31.56
CA GLN A 70 -4.85 1.51 -32.25
C GLN A 70 -6.04 1.39 -31.29
N TYR A 71 -7.25 1.37 -31.84
CA TYR A 71 -8.46 1.24 -31.04
C TYR A 71 -9.56 0.45 -31.76
N ILE A 72 -10.46 -0.11 -30.96
CA ILE A 72 -11.66 -0.83 -31.42
C ILE A 72 -12.85 -0.20 -30.71
N VAL A 73 -13.80 0.35 -31.46
CA VAL A 73 -15.06 0.87 -30.91
C VAL A 73 -16.00 -0.31 -30.67
N VAL A 74 -16.69 -0.31 -29.53
CA VAL A 74 -17.69 -1.32 -29.19
C VAL A 74 -19.04 -0.67 -28.89
N ASN A 75 -20.11 -1.47 -28.85
CA ASN A 75 -21.46 -0.92 -28.67
C ASN A 75 -21.83 -0.75 -27.19
N ASN A 76 -21.26 -1.58 -26.30
CA ASN A 76 -21.58 -1.56 -24.88
C ASN A 76 -20.36 -1.87 -23.99
N GLU A 77 -20.48 -1.58 -22.68
CA GLU A 77 -19.39 -1.78 -21.72
C GLU A 77 -19.04 -3.27 -21.52
N THR A 78 -20.03 -4.15 -21.50
CA THR A 78 -19.82 -5.60 -21.29
C THR A 78 -18.95 -6.20 -22.40
N GLU A 79 -19.19 -5.81 -23.66
CA GLU A 79 -18.39 -6.20 -24.81
C GLU A 79 -16.94 -5.71 -24.67
N SER A 80 -16.74 -4.46 -24.23
CA SER A 80 -15.39 -3.95 -23.94
C SER A 80 -14.68 -4.80 -22.87
N LEU A 81 -15.39 -5.23 -21.82
CA LEU A 81 -14.79 -6.03 -20.75
C LEU A 81 -14.32 -7.40 -21.25
N ILE A 82 -15.15 -8.05 -22.07
CA ILE A 82 -14.83 -9.36 -22.65
C ILE A 82 -13.67 -9.24 -23.63
N LEU A 83 -13.73 -8.27 -24.55
CA LEU A 83 -12.71 -8.07 -25.58
C LEU A 83 -11.36 -7.70 -24.96
N GLU A 84 -11.33 -6.80 -23.97
CA GLU A 84 -10.12 -6.46 -23.21
C GLU A 84 -9.51 -7.71 -22.59
N SER A 85 -10.32 -8.49 -21.86
CA SER A 85 -9.86 -9.69 -21.18
C SER A 85 -9.25 -10.70 -22.16
N ASN A 86 -9.87 -10.87 -23.33
CA ASN A 86 -9.39 -11.76 -24.37
C ASN A 86 -8.05 -11.26 -24.97
N LEU A 87 -7.93 -9.96 -25.26
CA LEU A 87 -6.70 -9.37 -25.78
C LEU A 87 -5.55 -9.45 -24.77
N ILE A 88 -5.81 -9.15 -23.49
CA ILE A 88 -4.79 -9.27 -22.43
C ILE A 88 -4.36 -10.73 -22.27
N LYS A 89 -5.29 -11.69 -22.28
CA LYS A 89 -4.96 -13.12 -22.19
C LYS A 89 -4.15 -13.60 -23.38
N LYS A 90 -4.50 -13.17 -24.60
CA LYS A 90 -3.86 -13.56 -25.86
C LYS A 90 -2.44 -12.99 -25.97
N HIS A 91 -2.27 -11.70 -25.71
CA HIS A 91 -1.02 -10.99 -25.97
C HIS A 91 -0.12 -10.84 -24.74
N LYS A 92 -0.67 -11.01 -23.52
CA LYS A 92 0.01 -10.79 -22.24
C LYS A 92 0.92 -9.55 -22.24
N PRO A 93 0.38 -8.36 -22.59
CA PRO A 93 1.21 -7.17 -22.79
C PRO A 93 2.04 -6.83 -21.55
N LYS A 94 3.30 -6.47 -21.77
CA LYS A 94 4.27 -6.22 -20.69
C LYS A 94 3.74 -5.26 -19.62
N TYR A 95 3.14 -4.14 -20.02
CA TYR A 95 2.65 -3.16 -19.06
C TYR A 95 1.31 -3.54 -18.44
N ASN A 96 0.48 -4.40 -19.05
CA ASN A 96 -0.68 -4.96 -18.36
C ASN A 96 -0.29 -5.88 -17.20
N VAL A 97 0.83 -6.62 -17.35
CA VAL A 97 1.38 -7.45 -16.27
C VAL A 97 2.04 -6.57 -15.19
N LEU A 98 2.89 -5.62 -15.60
CA LEU A 98 3.60 -4.74 -14.66
C LEU A 98 2.70 -3.72 -13.94
N LEU A 99 1.63 -3.27 -14.60
CA LEU A 99 0.61 -2.39 -14.04
C LEU A 99 -0.57 -3.17 -13.46
N LYS A 100 -0.52 -4.50 -13.48
CA LYS A 100 -1.47 -5.31 -12.73
C LYS A 100 -1.32 -4.91 -11.27
N ASP A 101 -2.43 -4.59 -10.62
CA ASP A 101 -2.44 -4.21 -9.21
C ASP A 101 -2.12 -5.44 -8.35
N ASP A 102 -0.84 -5.84 -8.28
CA ASP A 102 -0.36 -6.72 -7.23
C ASP A 102 -0.34 -6.01 -5.87
N LYS A 103 -0.70 -4.71 -5.82
CA LYS A 103 -0.55 -3.82 -4.67
C LYS A 103 -1.81 -3.63 -3.80
N ASN A 104 -2.95 -4.17 -4.21
CA ASN A 104 -4.18 -4.10 -3.41
C ASN A 104 -4.57 -5.39 -2.69
N HIS A 105 -3.71 -6.40 -2.75
CA HIS A 105 -3.85 -7.57 -1.90
C HIS A 105 -3.60 -7.17 -0.44
N LEU A 106 -4.67 -7.16 0.32
CA LEU A 106 -4.59 -7.03 1.77
C LEU A 106 -4.32 -8.39 2.37
N TYR A 107 -3.56 -8.40 3.44
CA TYR A 107 -3.31 -9.57 4.24
C TYR A 107 -3.70 -9.26 5.68
N ILE A 108 -4.12 -10.29 6.39
CA ILE A 108 -4.19 -10.28 7.84
C ILE A 108 -2.92 -10.99 8.31
N LYS A 109 -2.12 -10.33 9.15
CA LYS A 109 -0.90 -10.89 9.72
C LYS A 109 -1.08 -11.11 11.22
N ILE A 110 -0.70 -12.28 11.70
CA ILE A 110 -0.52 -12.59 13.13
C ILE A 110 0.97 -12.54 13.42
N THR A 111 1.42 -11.61 14.26
CA THR A 111 2.86 -11.44 14.59
C THR A 111 3.38 -12.58 15.50
N LYS A 112 4.62 -13.02 15.30
CA LYS A 112 5.31 -13.99 16.19
C LYS A 112 5.97 -13.33 17.42
N ALA A 113 5.25 -12.45 18.11
CA ALA A 113 5.72 -11.84 19.36
C ALA A 113 5.16 -12.63 20.55
N GLU A 114 5.74 -12.42 21.75
CA GLU A 114 5.21 -12.95 23.02
C GLU A 114 3.72 -12.60 23.19
N PHE A 115 3.31 -11.43 22.69
CA PHE A 115 1.91 -11.02 22.56
C PHE A 115 1.54 -10.85 21.08
N PRO A 116 0.96 -11.88 20.44
CA PRO A 116 0.59 -11.82 19.03
C PRO A 116 -0.46 -10.74 18.73
N LYS A 117 -0.20 -9.94 17.69
CA LYS A 117 -1.11 -8.91 17.19
C LYS A 117 -1.68 -9.34 15.85
N ILE A 118 -2.98 -9.12 15.65
CA ILE A 118 -3.65 -9.31 14.37
C ILE A 118 -3.72 -7.97 13.65
N ILE A 119 -2.93 -7.82 12.59
CA ILE A 119 -2.79 -6.55 11.85
C ILE A 119 -3.16 -6.69 10.39
N LYS A 120 -3.76 -5.64 9.83
CA LYS A 120 -3.98 -5.49 8.40
C LYS A 120 -2.69 -4.98 7.76
N THR A 121 -2.19 -5.68 6.74
CA THR A 121 -0.96 -5.29 6.03
C THR A 121 -1.11 -5.46 4.52
N ARG A 122 -0.28 -4.75 3.76
CA ARG A 122 -0.11 -4.93 2.30
C ARG A 122 1.17 -5.69 1.96
N ILE A 123 1.96 -6.00 2.98
CA ILE A 123 3.19 -6.78 2.88
C ILE A 123 2.76 -8.25 2.92
N GLY A 124 2.95 -8.96 1.80
CA GLY A 124 2.66 -10.39 1.72
C GLY A 124 3.78 -11.26 2.33
N PRO A 125 3.54 -12.57 2.44
CA PRO A 125 4.48 -13.52 3.06
C PRO A 125 5.85 -13.61 2.35
N ASN A 126 5.95 -13.13 1.10
CA ASN A 126 7.16 -13.21 0.28
C ASN A 126 8.11 -12.01 0.44
N ALA A 127 7.73 -10.98 1.20
CA ALA A 127 8.44 -9.71 1.29
C ALA A 127 9.62 -9.69 2.31
N GLN A 128 10.27 -10.83 2.53
CA GLN A 128 11.61 -10.97 3.12
C GLN A 128 11.76 -11.15 4.64
N LYS A 129 10.72 -11.25 5.48
CA LYS A 129 10.86 -11.81 6.84
C LYS A 129 9.63 -12.65 7.21
N LYS A 130 9.83 -13.90 7.64
CA LYS A 130 8.80 -14.76 8.25
C LYS A 130 8.46 -14.27 9.67
N ASP A 131 8.09 -13.00 9.81
CA ASP A 131 7.87 -12.31 11.08
C ASP A 131 6.44 -12.49 11.63
N GLY A 132 5.67 -13.36 11.00
CA GLY A 132 4.28 -13.63 11.31
C GLY A 132 3.69 -14.72 10.44
N GLU A 133 2.47 -15.11 10.77
CA GLU A 133 1.58 -15.87 9.91
C GLU A 133 0.72 -14.91 9.10
N TYR A 134 0.52 -15.21 7.82
CA TYR A 134 -0.19 -14.34 6.89
C TYR A 134 -1.38 -15.07 6.30
N PHE A 135 -2.53 -14.40 6.33
CA PHE A 135 -3.80 -14.86 5.74
C PHE A 135 -4.20 -13.89 4.63
N GLY A 136 -4.65 -14.43 3.51
CA GLY A 136 -4.93 -13.69 2.28
C GLY A 136 -4.29 -14.38 1.06
N PRO A 137 -4.16 -13.70 -0.09
CA PRO A 137 -4.50 -12.30 -0.34
C PRO A 137 -6.01 -12.02 -0.37
N TYR A 138 -6.44 -10.96 0.29
CA TYR A 138 -7.80 -10.44 0.23
C TYR A 138 -7.89 -9.27 -0.75
N LEU A 139 -8.81 -9.38 -1.71
CA LEU A 139 -9.04 -8.35 -2.74
C LEU A 139 -9.88 -7.18 -2.20
N ASN A 140 -10.73 -7.42 -1.19
CA ASN A 140 -11.67 -6.43 -0.66
C ASN A 140 -11.29 -6.02 0.79
N GLY A 141 -10.99 -4.73 0.98
CA GLY A 141 -10.65 -4.20 2.30
C GLY A 141 -11.80 -4.16 3.30
N ASN A 142 -13.05 -4.10 2.83
CA ASN A 142 -14.23 -4.16 3.69
C ASN A 142 -14.41 -5.55 4.27
N TYR A 143 -14.12 -6.59 3.48
CA TYR A 143 -14.15 -7.98 3.95
C TYR A 143 -13.09 -8.23 5.03
N VAL A 144 -11.88 -7.70 4.84
CA VAL A 144 -10.82 -7.74 5.87
C VAL A 144 -11.26 -7.02 7.14
N ASN A 145 -11.84 -5.82 7.02
CA ASN A 145 -12.33 -5.09 8.19
C ASN A 145 -13.46 -5.83 8.90
N PHE A 146 -14.35 -6.51 8.17
CA PHE A 146 -15.42 -7.34 8.73
C PHE A 146 -14.84 -8.51 9.55
N ILE A 147 -13.87 -9.25 8.99
CA ILE A 147 -13.18 -10.34 9.71
C ILE A 147 -12.52 -9.82 10.98
N LEU A 148 -11.80 -8.69 10.89
CA LEU A 148 -11.14 -8.09 12.05
C LEU A 148 -12.15 -7.67 13.13
N THR A 149 -13.27 -7.05 12.75
CA THR A 149 -14.34 -6.71 13.70
C THR A 149 -14.98 -7.96 14.31
N PHE A 150 -15.19 -9.01 13.52
CA PHE A 150 -15.74 -10.28 13.99
C PHE A 150 -14.80 -10.92 15.02
N ILE A 151 -13.52 -11.09 14.68
CA ILE A 151 -12.53 -11.65 15.59
C ILE A 151 -12.44 -10.78 16.85
N LYS A 152 -12.43 -9.45 16.73
CA LYS A 152 -12.38 -8.56 17.90
C LYS A 152 -13.60 -8.72 18.81
N LYS A 153 -14.78 -8.93 18.25
CA LYS A 153 -16.04 -9.08 18.99
C LYS A 153 -16.09 -10.37 19.81
N TYR A 154 -15.64 -11.49 19.24
CA TYR A 154 -15.76 -12.81 19.89
C TYR A 154 -14.53 -13.23 20.69
N PHE A 155 -13.36 -12.82 20.22
CA PHE A 155 -12.07 -13.29 20.71
C PHE A 155 -11.28 -12.18 21.42
N GLY A 156 -11.49 -10.91 21.10
CA GLY A 156 -10.80 -9.78 21.75
C GLY A 156 -9.29 -9.79 21.52
N TYR A 157 -8.78 -8.99 20.58
CA TYR A 157 -7.34 -8.85 20.35
C TYR A 157 -6.90 -7.39 20.34
N GLY A 158 -5.67 -7.14 20.78
CA GLY A 158 -5.08 -5.80 20.85
C GLY A 158 -4.66 -5.27 19.48
N VAL A 159 -4.99 -4.00 19.21
CA VAL A 159 -4.50 -3.23 18.05
C VAL A 159 -3.72 -2.03 18.59
N GLY A 160 -2.47 -2.25 19.03
CA GLY A 160 -1.63 -1.17 19.59
C GLY A 160 -0.49 -1.65 20.48
N GLU A 161 0.29 -0.73 21.04
CA GLU A 161 1.34 -1.00 22.06
C GLU A 161 0.76 -1.17 23.47
N HIS A 162 -0.40 -0.58 23.73
CA HIS A 162 -1.20 -0.79 24.92
C HIS A 162 -2.66 -0.83 24.47
N ASN A 163 -3.37 -1.92 24.73
CA ASN A 163 -4.84 -1.99 24.86
C ASN A 163 -5.29 -3.46 24.98
N PHE A 164 -5.01 -4.07 26.13
CA PHE A 164 -5.76 -5.22 26.64
C PHE A 164 -6.89 -4.68 27.52
N PHE A 165 -7.96 -4.17 26.94
CA PHE A 165 -9.16 -3.92 27.73
C PHE A 165 -9.92 -5.25 27.89
N VAL A 166 -9.63 -5.92 28.99
CA VAL A 166 -10.45 -7.00 29.56
C VAL A 166 -11.77 -6.36 30.00
N SER A 167 -12.78 -6.38 29.13
CA SER A 167 -14.16 -6.28 29.59
C SER A 167 -14.55 -7.60 30.23
N LYS A 168 -15.34 -7.59 31.32
CA LYS A 168 -15.84 -8.79 32.04
C LYS A 168 -16.54 -9.83 31.15
N LYS A 169 -16.82 -9.52 29.86
CA LYS A 169 -17.47 -10.39 28.88
C LYS A 169 -16.55 -10.86 27.72
N SER A 170 -15.29 -10.46 27.69
CA SER A 170 -14.35 -10.84 26.60
C SER A 170 -13.59 -12.11 26.97
N TYR A 171 -13.72 -13.16 26.15
CA TYR A 171 -12.96 -14.40 26.30
C TYR A 171 -11.49 -14.12 26.02
N ASN A 172 -10.65 -14.24 27.03
CA ASN A 172 -9.21 -14.08 26.89
C ASN A 172 -8.66 -15.29 26.10
N LEU A 173 -8.14 -15.07 24.88
CA LEU A 173 -7.58 -16.17 24.08
C LEU A 173 -6.34 -16.79 24.71
N ASP A 174 -5.74 -16.14 25.69
CA ASP A 174 -4.63 -16.69 26.46
C ASP A 174 -4.97 -18.05 27.06
N LYS A 175 -6.25 -18.28 27.41
CA LYS A 175 -6.74 -19.57 27.93
C LYS A 175 -6.75 -20.70 26.90
N TYR A 176 -6.86 -20.37 25.61
CA TYR A 176 -7.11 -21.35 24.54
C TYR A 176 -5.97 -21.48 23.54
N LEU A 177 -5.16 -20.43 23.35
CA LEU A 177 -4.03 -20.44 22.42
C LEU A 177 -2.73 -20.91 23.07
N PHE A 178 -2.56 -20.70 24.38
CA PHE A 178 -1.36 -21.09 25.09
C PHE A 178 -1.72 -22.16 26.11
N ASN A 179 -1.60 -23.41 25.68
CA ASN A 179 -1.77 -24.58 26.52
C ASN A 179 -0.54 -24.78 27.43
N THR A 180 -0.11 -23.73 28.13
CA THR A 180 0.88 -23.85 29.20
C THR A 180 0.16 -24.39 30.43
N PRO A 181 0.59 -25.52 31.02
CA PRO A 181 0.03 -25.98 32.28
C PRO A 181 0.22 -24.86 33.30
N ILE A 182 -0.89 -24.47 33.94
CA ILE A 182 -0.86 -23.59 35.11
C ILE A 182 -0.06 -24.36 36.16
N GLN A 183 1.23 -24.03 36.32
CA GLN A 183 1.90 -24.34 37.56
C GLN A 183 1.20 -23.50 38.62
N ASN A 184 0.41 -24.16 39.47
CA ASN A 184 -0.09 -23.56 40.68
C ASN A 184 1.11 -22.90 41.39
N PRO A 185 1.07 -21.60 41.71
CA PRO A 185 2.09 -21.03 42.56
C PRO A 185 1.87 -21.63 43.95
N SER A 186 2.53 -22.76 44.21
CA SER A 186 2.80 -23.22 45.57
C SER A 186 3.55 -22.09 46.26
N SER A 187 2.86 -21.47 47.22
CA SER A 187 3.35 -20.67 48.33
C SER A 187 4.88 -20.62 48.44
N ASN A 188 5.50 -19.62 47.81
CA ASN A 188 6.71 -18.91 48.24
C ASN A 188 7.23 -18.04 47.08
N GLN A 189 6.79 -16.79 47.02
CA GLN A 189 7.56 -15.74 46.36
C GLN A 189 8.13 -14.80 47.44
N PRO A 190 9.44 -14.55 47.48
CA PRO A 190 9.96 -13.35 48.12
C PRO A 190 9.67 -12.15 47.22
N SER A 191 9.12 -11.10 47.83
CA SER A 191 8.73 -9.83 47.20
C SER A 191 9.93 -9.10 46.59
N LEU A 192 10.00 -8.99 45.26
CA LEU A 192 10.85 -8.02 44.57
C LEU A 192 10.08 -6.70 44.38
N LEU A 193 9.81 -6.02 45.49
CA LEU A 193 9.32 -4.64 45.52
C LEU A 193 10.24 -3.77 46.39
N SER A 194 11.56 -3.94 46.24
CA SER A 194 12.57 -3.20 47.03
C SER A 194 13.80 -2.86 46.20
N SER A 195 13.64 -2.04 45.15
CA SER A 195 14.78 -1.32 44.53
C SER A 195 14.34 -0.12 43.69
N LEU A 196 13.48 0.73 44.26
CA LEU A 196 13.28 2.09 43.76
C LEU A 196 13.79 3.05 44.84
N PRO A 197 14.71 3.98 44.54
CA PRO A 197 15.15 4.96 45.53
C PRO A 197 13.99 5.93 45.85
N PRO A 198 13.89 6.41 47.11
CA PRO A 198 12.79 7.27 47.51
C PRO A 198 12.89 8.64 46.84
N ARG A 199 11.75 9.11 46.34
CA ARG A 199 11.57 10.44 45.75
C ARG A 199 11.53 11.46 46.90
N GLY A 200 12.67 12.08 47.21
CA GLY A 200 12.75 13.23 48.10
C GLY A 200 12.13 14.47 47.44
N ARG A 201 11.28 15.17 48.19
CA ARG A 201 10.89 16.57 47.92
C ARG A 201 12.03 17.46 48.37
N GLU A 202 12.51 18.36 47.53
CA GLU A 202 13.18 19.57 47.98
C GLU A 202 12.60 20.78 47.22
N GLU A 203 12.25 21.76 48.03
CA GLU A 203 11.75 23.09 47.69
C GLU A 203 12.88 23.98 47.16
N ASP A 204 12.49 24.93 46.32
CA ASP A 204 13.11 26.21 45.96
C ASP A 204 14.56 26.51 46.40
N ASN A 205 15.44 26.77 45.43
CA ASN A 205 16.24 28.00 45.47
C ASN A 205 16.75 28.42 44.09
N ASP A 206 16.70 29.74 43.92
CA ASP A 206 16.91 30.54 42.74
C ASP A 206 18.39 30.65 42.32
N SER A 207 18.63 31.20 41.14
CA SER A 207 19.89 31.66 40.51
C SER A 207 20.57 30.76 39.46
N ASN A 208 20.81 31.39 38.30
CA ASN A 208 21.55 30.97 37.09
C ASN A 208 20.81 30.15 36.00
N ARG A 209 19.92 30.84 35.26
CA ARG A 209 19.63 30.52 33.85
C ARG A 209 20.58 31.28 32.92
N SER A 210 21.45 30.58 32.20
CA SER A 210 21.96 31.04 30.90
C SER A 210 21.06 30.48 29.79
N PRO A 211 20.68 31.25 28.76
CA PRO A 211 19.79 30.78 27.71
C PRO A 211 20.55 29.87 26.71
N PRO A 212 19.85 28.95 26.02
CA PRO A 212 20.45 28.06 25.03
C PRO A 212 20.82 28.82 23.74
N PRO A 213 21.86 28.38 23.01
CA PRO A 213 22.33 29.08 21.82
C PRO A 213 21.38 28.88 20.63
N SER A 214 21.17 29.96 19.88
CA SER A 214 20.43 30.02 18.63
C SER A 214 21.29 29.48 17.46
N LEU A 215 20.70 28.61 16.63
CA LEU A 215 21.28 28.17 15.37
C LEU A 215 20.87 29.13 14.24
N SER A 216 21.86 29.71 13.56
CA SER A 216 21.69 30.46 12.31
C SER A 216 22.60 29.88 11.20
N PRO A 217 22.30 30.13 9.91
CA PRO A 217 22.56 29.19 8.81
C PRO A 217 23.91 29.39 8.10
N SER A 218 24.45 28.31 7.53
CA SER A 218 25.69 28.28 6.75
C SER A 218 25.56 28.97 5.38
N PRO A 219 26.55 29.77 4.92
CA PRO A 219 26.55 30.33 3.58
C PRO A 219 27.31 29.46 2.56
N LEU A 220 26.82 29.46 1.32
CA LEU A 220 27.52 29.05 0.10
C LEU A 220 28.87 29.77 -0.04
N GLN A 221 29.92 29.04 -0.43
CA GLN A 221 31.09 29.64 -1.08
C GLN A 221 31.13 29.27 -2.58
N ARG A 222 31.01 30.30 -3.41
CA ARG A 222 31.58 30.39 -4.77
C ARG A 222 33.07 30.70 -4.64
N GLY A 223 33.89 30.17 -5.54
CA GLY A 223 35.20 30.79 -5.83
C GLY A 223 36.21 29.95 -6.59
N LYS A 224 36.11 29.98 -7.93
CA LYS A 224 37.16 29.98 -8.96
C LYS A 224 38.58 29.47 -8.62
N LYS A 225 39.07 28.55 -9.45
CA LYS A 225 40.16 28.80 -10.41
C LYS A 225 39.90 28.05 -11.69
#